data_AF-A0A5M8PE35-F1
#
_entry.id   AF-A0A5M8PE35-F1
#
_cell.length_a   1.000
_cell.length_b   1.000
_cell.length_c   1.000
_cell.angle_alpha   90.00
_cell.angle_beta   90.00
_cell.angle_gamma   90.00
#
_symmetry.space_group_name_H-M   'P 1'
#
loop_
_entity.id
_entity.type
_entity.pdbx_description
1 polymer ?
#
loop_
_entity_poly.entity_id
_entity_poly.type
_entity_poly.pdbx_seq_one_letter_code
_entity_poly.pdbx_strand_id
1 'polypeptide(L)'
;MSLSKHDSTQLWDAVAQHDLAAYAPVFSKLLRGPLRHLPLRVYLPAEPSAAEAGHLRVVQALVAPRVPGTGEAVTLGSALHGVLPALFPSRRTPILARPVLHGAVVPMGAVLEELVRGAAYLDGWVHLGVVMMG
;
A
#
# COMPACT_ATOMS: atom_id res chain seq x y z
N MET A 1 -8.79 8.91 -18.71
CA MET A 1 -7.78 7.89 -19.02
C MET A 1 -6.61 8.58 -19.68
N SER A 2 -5.51 8.79 -18.94
CA SER A 2 -4.41 9.70 -19.32
C SER A 2 -3.27 9.04 -20.11
N LEU A 3 -3.24 7.70 -20.22
CA LEU A 3 -2.23 6.98 -21.00
C LEU A 3 -2.72 6.70 -22.42
N SER A 4 -1.79 6.77 -23.37
CA SER A 4 -2.03 6.30 -24.74
C SER A 4 -2.13 4.77 -24.77
N LYS A 5 -2.76 4.22 -25.82
CA LYS A 5 -2.77 2.76 -26.05
C LYS A 5 -1.36 2.17 -26.07
N HIS A 6 -0.43 2.89 -26.70
CA HIS A 6 0.98 2.48 -26.78
C HIS A 6 1.60 2.39 -25.38
N ASP A 7 1.44 3.42 -24.55
CA ASP A 7 1.95 3.42 -23.18
C ASP A 7 1.36 2.28 -22.34
N SER A 8 0.05 2.02 -22.44
CA SER A 8 -0.59 0.93 -21.69
C SER A 8 -0.06 -0.45 -22.13
N THR A 9 0.21 -0.63 -23.42
CA THR A 9 0.76 -1.90 -23.95
C THR A 9 2.22 -2.06 -23.51
N GLN A 10 3.02 -1.01 -23.58
CA GLN A 10 4.41 -1.01 -23.10
C GLN A 10 4.48 -1.33 -21.60
N LEU A 11 3.59 -0.78 -20.78
CA LEU A 11 3.56 -1.07 -19.34
C LEU A 11 3.35 -2.57 -19.08
N TRP A 12 2.45 -3.20 -19.83
CA TRP A 12 2.18 -4.64 -19.74
C TRP A 12 3.36 -5.49 -20.22
N ASP A 13 3.90 -5.17 -21.40
CA ASP A 13 5.01 -5.93 -22.00
C ASP A 13 6.27 -5.84 -21.13
N ALA A 14 6.56 -4.66 -20.58
CA ALA A 14 7.69 -4.45 -19.67
C ALA A 14 7.59 -5.31 -18.41
N VAL A 15 6.40 -5.50 -17.85
CA VAL A 15 6.18 -6.41 -16.72
C VAL A 15 6.40 -7.86 -17.13
N ALA A 16 5.83 -8.28 -18.27
CA ALA A 16 5.98 -9.66 -18.75
C ALA A 16 7.45 -10.02 -19.05
N GLN A 17 8.24 -9.04 -19.51
CA GLN A 17 9.65 -9.19 -19.83
C GLN A 17 10.60 -8.90 -18.66
N HIS A 18 10.07 -8.50 -17.49
CA HIS A 18 10.84 -8.04 -16.34
C HIS A 18 11.81 -6.88 -16.64
N ASP A 19 11.43 -5.98 -17.55
CA ASP A 19 12.21 -4.80 -17.93
C ASP A 19 11.82 -3.57 -17.11
N LEU A 20 12.61 -3.28 -16.08
CA LEU A 20 12.41 -2.10 -15.23
C LEU A 20 12.64 -0.78 -15.98
N ALA A 21 13.58 -0.74 -16.93
CA ALA A 21 13.93 0.47 -17.65
C ALA A 21 12.81 0.90 -18.61
N ALA A 22 12.12 -0.06 -19.23
CA ALA A 22 10.93 0.20 -20.03
C ALA A 22 9.69 0.53 -19.18
N TYR A 23 9.59 -0.04 -17.97
CA TYR A 23 8.45 0.15 -17.06
C TYR A 23 8.45 1.51 -16.35
N ALA A 24 9.56 1.86 -15.70
CA ALA A 24 9.67 3.03 -14.82
C ALA A 24 9.18 4.36 -15.44
N PRO A 25 9.55 4.73 -16.69
CA PRO A 25 9.13 6.01 -17.26
C PRO A 25 7.63 6.07 -17.54
N VAL A 26 7.01 4.94 -17.90
CA VAL A 26 5.56 4.87 -18.16
C VAL A 26 4.78 4.88 -16.86
N PHE A 27 5.20 4.07 -15.87
CA PHE A 27 4.56 4.04 -14.56
C PHE A 27 4.64 5.40 -13.85
N SER A 28 5.78 6.09 -13.97
CA SER A 28 5.95 7.44 -13.42
C SER A 28 4.95 8.45 -13.99
N LYS A 29 4.40 8.23 -15.21
CA LYS A 29 3.34 9.10 -15.78
C LYS A 29 2.05 9.03 -14.96
N LEU A 30 1.74 7.86 -14.38
CA LEU A 30 0.55 7.66 -13.55
C LEU A 30 0.65 8.38 -12.21
N LEU A 31 1.87 8.55 -11.70
CA LEU A 31 2.15 9.19 -10.42
C LEU A 31 2.45 10.69 -10.54
N ARG A 32 2.24 11.31 -11.71
CA ARG A 32 2.52 12.73 -11.90
C ARG A 32 1.54 13.61 -11.11
N GLY A 33 2.08 14.55 -10.36
CA GLY A 33 1.32 15.56 -9.62
C GLY A 33 0.84 15.10 -8.23
N PRO A 34 -0.01 15.91 -7.58
CA PRO A 34 -0.54 15.61 -6.26
C PRO A 34 -1.56 14.47 -6.34
N LEU A 35 -1.34 13.42 -5.54
CA LEU A 35 -2.28 12.31 -5.44
C LEU A 35 -3.51 12.74 -4.62
N ARG A 36 -4.72 12.43 -5.10
CA ARG A 36 -5.96 12.74 -4.35
C ARG A 36 -6.19 11.76 -3.21
N HIS A 37 -5.87 10.49 -3.44
CA HIS A 37 -5.95 9.40 -2.48
C HIS A 37 -4.75 8.49 -2.66
N LEU A 38 -4.32 7.91 -1.55
CA LEU A 38 -3.26 6.92 -1.46
C LEU A 38 -3.92 5.52 -1.42
N PRO A 39 -3.68 4.68 -2.44
CA PRO A 39 -4.29 3.36 -2.54
C PRO A 39 -3.61 2.36 -1.60
N LEU A 40 -4.37 1.84 -0.62
CA LEU A 40 -3.88 0.89 0.38
C LEU A 40 -4.74 -0.38 0.42
N ARG A 41 -4.09 -1.55 0.35
CA ARG A 41 -4.70 -2.86 0.62
C ARG A 41 -3.98 -3.53 1.78
N VAL A 42 -4.74 -3.99 2.76
CA VAL A 42 -4.22 -4.66 3.95
C VAL A 42 -4.77 -6.08 4.00
N TYR A 43 -3.86 -7.05 4.06
CA TYR A 43 -4.14 -8.47 4.10
C TYR A 43 -4.05 -8.95 5.53
N LEU A 44 -5.18 -9.41 6.07
CA LEU A 44 -5.29 -9.89 7.44
C LEU A 44 -5.06 -11.40 7.49
N PRO A 45 -4.32 -11.91 8.50
CA PRO A 45 -4.15 -13.34 8.68
C PRO A 45 -5.50 -14.01 8.96
N ALA A 46 -5.68 -15.23 8.45
CA ALA A 46 -6.87 -16.03 8.73
C ALA A 46 -6.86 -16.50 10.21
N GLU A 47 -8.04 -16.55 10.82
CA GLU A 47 -8.21 -17.10 12.16
C GLU A 47 -7.86 -18.60 12.15
N PRO A 48 -6.98 -19.09 13.05
CA PRO A 48 -6.57 -20.49 13.08
C PRO A 48 -7.72 -21.46 13.40
N SER A 49 -8.85 -20.97 13.94
CA SER A 49 -10.04 -21.77 14.25
C SER A 49 -10.98 -21.98 13.06
N ALA A 50 -10.80 -21.24 11.96
CA ALA A 50 -11.55 -21.45 10.74
C ALA A 50 -10.88 -22.58 9.95
N ALA A 51 -11.31 -23.82 10.21
CA ALA A 51 -10.84 -25.03 9.53
C ALA A 51 -11.10 -25.04 8.00
N GLU A 52 -11.68 -23.99 7.44
CA GLU A 52 -11.67 -23.72 6.00
C GLU A 52 -10.41 -22.91 5.64
N ALA A 53 -9.31 -23.63 5.47
CA ALA A 53 -8.08 -23.09 4.92
C ALA A 53 -8.36 -22.39 3.57
N GLY A 54 -8.36 -21.06 3.53
CA GLY A 54 -8.41 -20.33 2.26
C GLY A 54 -8.92 -18.90 2.27
N HIS A 55 -9.65 -18.44 3.30
CA HIS A 55 -10.21 -17.08 3.27
C HIS A 55 -9.27 -16.03 3.87
N LEU A 56 -8.49 -15.39 2.99
CA LEU A 56 -7.70 -14.19 3.32
C LEU A 56 -8.62 -12.96 3.29
N ARG A 57 -8.76 -12.27 4.44
CA ARG A 57 -9.56 -11.04 4.50
C ARG A 57 -8.71 -9.87 4.02
N VAL A 58 -9.19 -9.18 2.98
CA VAL A 58 -8.54 -8.00 2.41
C VAL A 58 -9.34 -6.76 2.76
N VAL A 59 -8.67 -5.76 3.31
CA VAL A 59 -9.25 -4.45 3.62
C VAL A 59 -8.64 -3.43 2.66
N GLN A 60 -9.49 -2.85 1.81
CA GLN A 60 -9.09 -1.82 0.86
C GLN A 60 -9.51 -0.46 1.37
N ALA A 61 -8.57 0.49 1.39
CA ALA A 61 -8.81 1.86 1.84
C ALA A 61 -8.21 2.89 0.87
N LEU A 62 -8.91 4.00 0.72
CA LEU A 62 -8.43 5.19 0.02
C LEU A 62 -8.11 6.25 1.07
N VAL A 63 -6.83 6.49 1.30
CA VAL A 63 -6.37 7.36 2.39
C VAL A 63 -6.06 8.74 1.82
N ALA A 64 -6.50 9.82 2.48
CA ALA A 64 -6.10 11.16 2.06
C ALA A 64 -4.57 11.33 2.20
N PRO A 65 -3.88 12.05 1.30
CA PRO A 65 -2.42 12.23 1.35
C PRO A 65 -1.95 13.12 2.50
N ARG A 66 -2.87 13.89 3.10
CA ARG A 66 -2.60 14.91 4.10
C ARG A 66 -3.58 14.77 5.25
N VAL A 67 -3.08 14.98 6.47
CA VAL A 67 -3.91 14.95 7.68
C VAL A 67 -4.81 16.20 7.70
N PRO A 68 -6.13 16.04 7.89
CA PRO A 68 -7.04 17.18 8.00
C PRO A 68 -6.63 18.11 9.15
N GLY A 69 -6.63 19.42 8.91
CA GLY A 69 -6.31 20.45 9.91
C GLY A 69 -4.83 20.82 9.97
N THR A 70 -3.91 19.85 10.03
CA THR A 70 -2.46 20.14 10.09
C THR A 70 -1.82 20.28 8.71
N GLY A 71 -2.35 19.57 7.69
CA GLY A 71 -1.75 19.54 6.37
C GLY A 71 -0.43 18.76 6.32
N GLU A 72 -0.10 18.01 7.37
CA GLU A 72 1.07 17.12 7.39
C GLU A 72 0.84 15.89 6.50
N ALA A 73 1.92 15.29 6.00
CA ALA A 73 1.84 14.06 5.23
C ALA A 73 1.34 12.90 6.11
N VAL A 74 0.42 12.09 5.57
CA VAL A 74 -0.10 10.93 6.29
C VAL A 74 0.99 9.86 6.40
N THR A 75 1.22 9.41 7.63
CA THR A 75 2.11 8.28 7.93
C THR A 75 1.36 6.96 7.86
N LEU A 76 2.09 5.87 7.63
CA LEU A 76 1.53 4.53 7.62
C LEU A 76 0.76 4.21 8.90
N GLY A 77 1.32 4.56 10.06
CA GLY A 77 0.68 4.29 11.34
C GLY A 77 -0.59 5.09 11.57
N SER A 78 -0.66 6.34 11.10
CA SER A 78 -1.90 7.12 11.14
C SER A 78 -2.98 6.54 10.20
N ALA A 79 -2.57 6.06 9.02
CA ALA A 79 -3.47 5.41 8.07
C ALA A 79 -4.02 4.08 8.62
N LEU A 80 -3.14 3.21 9.11
CA LEU A 80 -3.53 1.90 9.66
C LEU A 80 -4.42 2.03 10.89
N HIS A 81 -4.14 2.98 11.78
CA HIS A 81 -5.00 3.26 12.92
C HIS A 81 -6.39 3.75 12.48
N GLY A 82 -6.47 4.57 11.42
CA GLY A 82 -7.75 5.02 10.88
C GLY A 82 -8.58 3.91 10.24
N VAL A 83 -7.93 2.97 9.55
CA VAL A 83 -8.61 1.88 8.82
C VAL A 83 -8.91 0.67 9.73
N LEU A 84 -7.98 0.33 10.63
CA LEU A 84 -8.02 -0.86 11.49
C LEU A 84 -7.59 -0.53 12.94
N PRO A 85 -8.37 0.30 13.66
CA PRO A 85 -8.00 0.80 14.99
C PRO A 85 -7.83 -0.32 16.03
N ALA A 86 -8.60 -1.40 15.93
CA ALA A 86 -8.51 -2.53 16.86
C ALA A 86 -7.19 -3.29 16.75
N LEU A 87 -6.62 -3.37 15.54
CA LEU A 87 -5.37 -4.08 15.26
C LEU A 87 -4.15 -3.16 15.42
N PHE A 88 -4.32 -1.88 15.12
CA PHE A 88 -3.31 -0.84 15.26
C PHE A 88 -3.79 0.26 16.22
N PRO A 89 -3.87 -0.01 17.53
CA PRO A 89 -4.33 0.97 18.52
C PRO A 89 -3.38 2.16 18.65
N SER A 90 -2.08 1.96 18.38
CA SER A 90 -1.06 3.01 18.39
C SER A 90 -0.63 3.38 16.97
N ARG A 91 -0.43 4.68 16.74
CA ARG A 91 0.04 5.24 15.46
C ARG A 91 1.56 5.21 15.31
N ARG A 92 2.30 5.02 16.41
CA ARG A 92 3.77 5.11 16.44
C ARG A 92 4.43 3.76 16.65
N THR A 93 3.82 2.92 17.46
CA THR A 93 4.40 1.65 17.88
C THR A 93 3.43 0.52 17.52
N PRO A 94 3.83 -0.46 16.70
CA PRO A 94 3.03 -1.65 16.50
C PRO A 94 3.01 -2.45 17.81
N ILE A 95 1.82 -2.80 18.31
CA ILE A 95 1.66 -3.53 19.59
C ILE A 95 1.10 -4.95 19.35
N LEU A 96 0.11 -5.08 18.46
CA LEU A 96 -0.58 -6.35 18.21
C LEU A 96 -0.15 -6.99 16.89
N ALA A 97 0.25 -6.19 15.90
CA ALA A 97 0.66 -6.67 14.60
C ALA A 97 1.68 -5.75 13.93
N ARG A 98 2.47 -6.30 13.02
CA ARG A 98 3.43 -5.57 12.20
C ARG A 98 2.95 -5.50 10.75
N PRO A 99 3.01 -4.31 10.11
CA PRO A 99 2.78 -4.20 8.68
C PRO A 99 4.03 -4.63 7.91
N VAL A 100 3.85 -5.49 6.92
CA VAL A 100 4.91 -6.03 6.06
C VAL A 100 4.63 -5.63 4.61
N LEU A 101 5.62 -5.04 3.94
CA LEU A 101 5.58 -4.66 2.53
C LEU A 101 6.79 -5.27 1.82
N HIS A 102 6.59 -5.92 0.68
CA HIS A 102 7.67 -6.60 -0.07
C HIS A 102 8.54 -7.54 0.81
N GLY A 103 7.94 -8.17 1.83
CA GLY A 103 8.63 -9.07 2.76
C GLY A 103 9.39 -8.40 3.92
N ALA A 104 9.41 -7.06 4.00
CA ALA A 104 10.06 -6.31 5.07
C ALA A 104 9.05 -5.60 5.97
N VAL A 105 9.34 -5.53 7.27
CA VAL A 105 8.51 -4.76 8.23
C VAL A 105 8.66 -3.26 7.94
N VAL A 106 7.53 -2.57 7.76
CA VAL A 106 7.54 -1.13 7.48
C VAL A 106 7.41 -0.33 8.77
N PRO A 107 8.25 0.70 8.99
CA PRO A 107 8.11 1.59 10.13
C PRO A 107 6.77 2.33 10.13
N MET A 108 6.11 2.44 11.29
CA MET A 108 4.83 3.16 11.41
C MET A 108 4.95 4.66 11.08
N GLY A 109 6.14 5.24 11.25
CA GLY A 109 6.43 6.64 10.90
C GLY A 109 6.68 6.88 9.41
N ALA A 110 6.75 5.84 8.57
CA ALA A 110 6.99 6.00 7.14
C ALA A 110 5.86 6.80 6.49
N VAL A 111 6.22 7.74 5.60
CA VAL A 111 5.26 8.57 4.88
C VAL A 111 4.56 7.71 3.83
N LEU A 112 3.23 7.61 3.89
CA LEU A 112 2.48 6.71 3.01
C LEU A 112 2.56 7.12 1.55
N GLU A 113 2.65 8.43 1.26
CA GLU A 113 2.81 8.91 -0.12
C GLU A 113 4.14 8.43 -0.74
N GLU A 114 5.23 8.40 0.03
CA GLU A 114 6.51 7.89 -0.44
C GLU A 114 6.45 6.38 -0.71
N LEU A 115 5.74 5.62 0.15
CA LEU A 115 5.50 4.19 -0.07
C LEU A 115 4.71 3.94 -1.35
N VAL A 116 3.68 4.74 -1.64
CA VAL A 116 2.93 4.63 -2.90
C VAL A 116 3.82 4.92 -4.11
N ARG A 117 4.73 5.90 -4.01
CA ARG A 117 5.58 6.28 -5.15
C ARG A 117 6.75 5.32 -5.38
N GLY A 118 7.33 4.78 -4.31
CA GLY A 118 8.56 3.97 -4.38
C GLY A 118 8.36 2.47 -4.18
N ALA A 119 7.25 2.05 -3.56
CA ALA A 119 7.04 0.66 -3.14
C ALA A 119 5.63 0.14 -3.45
N ALA A 120 4.83 0.84 -4.26
CA ALA A 120 3.62 0.25 -4.81
C ALA A 120 3.96 -0.94 -5.72
N TYR A 121 3.05 -1.89 -5.80
CA TYR A 121 3.13 -2.98 -6.76
C TYR A 121 2.79 -2.48 -8.15
N LEU A 122 2.92 -3.37 -9.14
CA LEU A 122 2.72 -3.09 -10.55
C LEU A 122 1.31 -2.59 -10.89
N ASP A 123 0.33 -2.87 -10.03
CA ASP A 123 -1.05 -2.39 -10.11
C ASP A 123 -1.26 -0.98 -9.52
N GLY A 124 -0.20 -0.37 -8.97
CA GLY A 124 -0.22 0.95 -8.34
C GLY A 124 -0.72 0.97 -6.90
N TRP A 125 -0.99 -0.18 -6.29
CA TRP A 125 -1.43 -0.27 -4.89
C TRP A 125 -0.27 -0.59 -3.95
N VAL A 126 -0.35 -0.06 -2.73
CA VAL A 126 0.49 -0.55 -1.62
C VAL A 126 -0.23 -1.72 -0.98
N HIS A 127 0.38 -2.90 -1.08
CA HIS A 127 -0.14 -4.14 -0.52
C HIS A 127 0.62 -4.49 0.75
N LEU A 128 -0.08 -4.48 1.89
CA LEU A 128 0.49 -4.77 3.20
C LEU A 128 0.00 -6.10 3.74
N GLY A 129 0.93 -6.99 4.02
CA GLY A 129 0.67 -8.16 4.87
C GLY A 129 0.67 -7.75 6.34
N VAL A 130 -0.25 -8.32 7.12
CA VAL A 130 -0.24 -8.18 8.58
C VAL A 130 0.31 -9.47 9.20
N VAL A 131 1.32 -9.31 10.04
CA VAL A 131 1.86 -10.40 10.86
C VAL A 131 1.53 -10.12 12.32
N MET A 132 0.81 -11.04 12.98
CA MET A 132 0.47 -10.91 14.40
C MET A 132 1.75 -11.01 15.25
N MET A 133 1.84 -10.17 16.29
CA MET A 133 2.86 -10.29 17.31
C MET A 133 2.31 -11.11 18.47
N GLY A 134 2.97 -12.23 18.75
CA GLY A 134 2.75 -13.06 19.95
C GLY A 134 3.76 -12.75 21.03
#